data_AF-A0A2P6V9R2-F1
#
_entry.id   AF-A0A2P6V9R2-F1
#
_cell.length_a   1.000
_cell.length_b   1.000
_cell.length_c   1.000
_cell.angle_alpha   90.00
_cell.angle_beta   90.00
_cell.angle_gamma   90.00
#
_symmetry.space_group_name_H-M   'P 1'
#
loop_
_entity.id
_entity.type
_entity.pdbx_description
1 polymer ?
#
loop_
_entity_poly.entity_id
_entity_poly.type
_entity_poly.pdbx_seq_one_letter_code
_entity_poly.pdbx_strand_id
1 'polypeptide(L)'
;MLQRARPRRGRAVVAAAAAVATAAATPAASPLVASLAVLVGWLVIAGSCIRSLPQILRILRNNSVRGLSLTSFSSELFCYMVSVSYNIANGYAFSTFGDTAICALQNVAIIGFIFKMGSVPAALQLGLSTSLVCAGWWLFSGACPPALLTSLQAGSVVMMAVGGRLPQILLNVKRGNSGELSLLTCALSLAGNLARVFTTMALVKDPIILGSAATQAVLNGILTYQTIDTARRARAKAAAAAPQAV
;
A
#
# COMPACT_ATOMS: atom_id res chain seq x y z
N MET A 1 -30.75 33.76 -3.96
CA MET A 1 -30.50 32.49 -3.24
C MET A 1 -29.76 31.53 -4.17
N LEU A 2 -28.47 31.34 -3.95
CA LEU A 2 -27.56 30.57 -4.80
C LEU A 2 -27.51 29.10 -4.35
N GLN A 3 -28.12 28.18 -5.09
CA GLN A 3 -27.82 26.74 -4.99
C GLN A 3 -26.88 26.34 -6.14
N ARG A 4 -25.57 26.33 -5.86
CA ARG A 4 -24.58 25.65 -6.72
C ARG A 4 -24.56 24.16 -6.37
N ALA A 5 -25.15 23.34 -7.23
CA ALA A 5 -25.05 21.88 -7.18
C ALA A 5 -23.58 21.43 -7.23
N ARG A 6 -23.11 20.73 -6.18
CA ARG A 6 -21.78 20.10 -6.13
C ARG A 6 -21.83 18.77 -6.91
N PRO A 7 -20.95 18.51 -7.89
CA PRO A 7 -21.03 17.28 -8.68
C PRO A 7 -20.30 16.11 -8.00
N ARG A 8 -20.98 14.96 -7.93
CA ARG A 8 -20.57 13.60 -8.39
C ARG A 8 -19.11 13.10 -8.24
N ARG A 9 -18.27 13.63 -7.35
CA ARG A 9 -16.86 13.20 -7.23
C ARG A 9 -16.63 11.80 -6.65
N GLY A 10 -17.48 11.32 -5.73
CA GLY A 10 -17.33 9.98 -5.15
C GLY A 10 -17.71 8.84 -6.11
N ARG A 11 -18.71 9.06 -6.96
CA ARG A 11 -19.15 8.09 -7.97
C ARG A 11 -18.10 7.88 -9.06
N ALA A 12 -17.31 8.89 -9.40
CA ALA A 12 -16.25 8.78 -10.40
C ALA A 12 -15.10 7.86 -9.95
N VAL A 13 -14.73 7.89 -8.66
CA VAL A 13 -13.66 7.04 -8.12
C VAL A 13 -14.11 5.58 -8.00
N VAL A 14 -15.35 5.35 -7.54
CA VAL A 14 -15.94 4.00 -7.47
C VAL A 14 -16.20 3.45 -8.88
N ALA A 15 -16.67 4.28 -9.81
CA ALA A 15 -16.86 3.89 -11.21
C ALA A 15 -15.52 3.64 -11.93
N ALA A 16 -14.45 4.39 -11.61
CA ALA A 16 -13.11 4.12 -12.14
C ALA A 16 -12.55 2.79 -11.61
N ALA A 17 -12.74 2.49 -10.32
CA ALA A 17 -12.37 1.20 -9.74
C ALA A 17 -13.15 0.04 -10.37
N ALA A 18 -14.45 0.22 -10.63
CA ALA A 18 -15.30 -0.78 -11.30
C ALA A 18 -15.03 -0.91 -12.81
N ALA A 19 -14.69 0.17 -13.50
CA ALA A 19 -14.35 0.17 -14.93
C ALA A 19 -13.00 -0.51 -15.21
N VAL A 20 -12.03 -0.36 -14.28
CA VAL A 20 -10.76 -1.09 -14.37
C VAL A 20 -10.96 -2.58 -14.07
N ALA A 21 -11.87 -2.93 -13.15
CA ALA A 21 -12.21 -4.33 -12.87
C ALA A 21 -12.89 -5.04 -14.05
N THR A 22 -13.63 -4.31 -14.90
CA THR A 22 -14.33 -4.87 -16.07
C THR A 22 -13.44 -4.99 -17.32
N ALA A 23 -12.28 -4.32 -17.38
CA ALA A 23 -11.33 -4.42 -18.48
C ALA A 23 -10.43 -5.68 -18.44
N ALA A 24 -10.55 -6.52 -17.40
CA ALA A 24 -9.61 -7.61 -17.11
C ALA A 24 -9.88 -8.94 -17.84
N ALA A 25 -10.89 -9.02 -18.72
CA ALA A 25 -11.15 -10.21 -19.53
C ALA A 25 -10.22 -10.26 -20.76
N THR A 26 -8.92 -10.44 -20.53
CA THR A 26 -7.91 -10.61 -21.60
C THR A 26 -7.48 -12.08 -21.76
N PRO A 27 -7.21 -12.53 -23.00
CA PRO A 27 -6.80 -13.91 -23.31
C PRO A 27 -5.48 -14.29 -22.61
N ALA A 28 -5.13 -15.58 -22.63
CA ALA A 28 -3.85 -16.08 -22.10
C ALA A 28 -2.68 -15.23 -22.62
N ALA A 29 -1.88 -14.67 -21.70
CA ALA A 29 -0.74 -13.84 -22.05
C ALA A 29 0.25 -14.64 -22.89
N SER A 30 0.87 -14.01 -23.89
CA SER A 30 1.92 -14.67 -24.67
C SER A 30 3.08 -15.09 -23.75
N PRO A 31 3.83 -16.15 -24.07
CA PRO A 31 4.91 -16.66 -23.21
C PRO A 31 5.94 -15.58 -22.86
N LEU A 32 6.21 -14.65 -23.78
CA LEU A 32 7.07 -13.48 -23.53
C LEU A 32 6.52 -12.56 -22.43
N VAL A 33 5.22 -12.27 -22.45
CA VAL A 33 4.58 -11.43 -21.43
C VAL A 33 4.62 -12.10 -20.05
N ALA A 34 4.45 -13.42 -20.00
CA ALA A 34 4.56 -14.18 -18.76
C ALA A 34 5.99 -14.12 -18.18
N SER A 35 7.03 -14.31 -18.99
CA SER A 35 8.43 -14.20 -18.55
C SER A 35 8.78 -12.80 -18.05
N LEU A 36 8.30 -11.76 -18.76
CA LEU A 36 8.47 -10.37 -18.31
C LEU A 36 7.76 -10.11 -16.99
N ALA A 37 6.54 -10.62 -16.80
CA ALA A 37 5.81 -10.48 -15.55
C ALA A 37 6.53 -11.16 -14.38
N VAL A 38 7.13 -12.33 -14.58
CA VAL A 38 7.94 -12.99 -13.54
C VAL A 38 9.16 -12.14 -13.17
N LEU A 39 9.88 -11.61 -14.16
CA LEU A 39 11.04 -10.74 -13.94
C LEU A 39 10.64 -9.46 -13.17
N VAL A 40 9.55 -8.83 -13.57
CA VAL A 40 8.99 -7.66 -12.86
C VAL A 40 8.62 -8.04 -11.42
N GLY A 41 8.01 -9.21 -11.21
CA GLY A 41 7.69 -9.72 -9.86
C GLY A 41 8.92 -9.78 -8.96
N TRP A 42 10.03 -10.33 -9.47
CA TRP A 42 11.31 -10.39 -8.74
C TRP A 42 11.91 -9.00 -8.48
N LEU A 43 11.81 -8.06 -9.42
CA LEU A 43 12.24 -6.68 -9.22
C LEU A 43 11.42 -5.99 -8.12
N VAL A 44 10.10 -6.21 -8.06
CA VAL A 44 9.26 -5.66 -7.00
C VAL A 44 9.61 -6.27 -5.64
N ILE A 45 9.89 -7.58 -5.59
CA ILE A 45 10.39 -8.26 -4.38
C ILE A 45 11.70 -7.60 -3.91
N ALA A 46 12.67 -7.41 -4.83
CA ALA A 46 13.92 -6.74 -4.50
C ALA A 46 13.71 -5.30 -3.99
N GLY A 47 12.82 -4.54 -4.63
CA GLY A 47 12.45 -3.19 -4.17
C GLY A 47 11.80 -3.16 -2.79
N SER A 48 10.98 -4.18 -2.47
CA SER A 48 10.32 -4.30 -1.17
C SER A 48 11.32 -4.49 -0.01
N CYS A 49 12.47 -5.13 -0.27
CA CYS A 49 13.56 -5.24 0.71
C CYS A 49 14.06 -3.86 1.16
N ILE A 50 14.04 -2.88 0.27
CA ILE A 50 14.57 -1.53 0.53
C ILE A 50 13.54 -0.66 1.24
N ARG A 51 12.24 -0.91 1.05
CA ARG A 51 11.13 -0.07 1.55
C ARG A 51 11.30 0.37 3.01
N SER A 52 11.56 -0.58 3.91
CA SER A 52 11.63 -0.31 5.35
C SER A 52 13.05 0.01 5.83
N LEU A 53 14.09 -0.13 4.99
CA LEU A 53 15.48 0.15 5.39
C LEU A 53 15.67 1.60 5.85
N PRO A 54 15.20 2.64 5.13
CA PRO A 54 15.33 4.02 5.60
C PRO A 54 14.64 4.26 6.95
N GLN A 55 13.61 3.48 7.27
CA GLN A 55 12.92 3.58 8.54
C GLN A 55 13.68 2.88 9.66
N ILE A 56 14.14 1.64 9.44
CA ILE A 56 14.94 0.88 10.39
C ILE A 56 16.25 1.63 10.71
N LEU A 57 16.94 2.15 9.69
CA LEU A 57 18.16 2.95 9.87
C LEU A 57 17.90 4.21 10.71
N ARG A 58 16.74 4.87 10.53
CA ARG A 58 16.36 6.02 11.36
C ARG A 58 16.13 5.64 12.82
N ILE A 59 15.48 4.50 13.08
CA ILE A 59 15.28 3.98 14.44
C ILE A 59 16.63 3.71 15.11
N LEU A 60 17.53 3.00 14.41
CA LEU A 60 18.85 2.63 14.92
C LEU A 60 19.73 3.87 15.16
N ARG A 61 19.76 4.81 14.22
CA ARG A 61 20.58 6.03 14.33
C ARG A 61 20.11 6.94 15.46
N ASN A 62 18.80 7.11 15.60
CA ASN A 62 18.24 8.04 16.58
C ASN A 62 17.96 7.37 17.94
N ASN A 63 18.18 6.05 18.05
CA ASN A 63 17.78 5.22 19.19
C ASN A 63 16.36 5.55 19.70
N SER A 64 15.42 5.77 18.78
CA SER A 64 14.07 6.20 19.13
C SER A 64 13.02 5.66 18.17
N VAL A 65 11.89 5.26 18.75
CA VAL A 65 10.67 4.85 18.03
C VAL A 65 9.56 5.91 18.12
N ARG A 66 9.90 7.14 18.52
CA ARG A 66 8.94 8.25 18.67
C ARG A 66 8.28 8.57 17.32
N GLY A 67 6.96 8.64 17.32
CA GLY A 67 6.16 8.88 16.11
C GLY A 67 5.76 7.61 15.35
N LEU A 68 6.21 6.43 15.79
CA LEU A 68 5.73 5.15 15.25
C LEU A 68 4.50 4.69 16.03
N SER A 69 3.48 4.22 15.30
CA SER A 69 2.23 3.74 15.88
C SER A 69 2.24 2.21 15.91
N LEU A 70 2.26 1.64 17.12
CA LEU A 70 2.17 0.19 17.33
C LEU A 70 0.90 -0.37 16.66
N THR A 71 -0.24 0.29 16.84
CA THR A 71 -1.52 -0.15 16.27
C THR A 71 -1.50 -0.16 14.74
N SER A 72 -0.82 0.81 14.11
CA SER A 72 -0.69 0.85 12.65
C SER A 72 0.21 -0.27 12.12
N PHE A 73 1.36 -0.52 12.76
CA PHE A 73 2.25 -1.61 12.33
C PHE A 73 1.64 -2.99 12.56
N SER A 74 0.89 -3.18 13.66
CA SER A 74 0.21 -4.44 13.96
C SER A 74 -0.96 -4.71 13.00
N SER A 75 -1.77 -3.69 12.67
CA SER A 75 -2.87 -3.85 11.71
C SER A 75 -2.34 -4.10 10.30
N GLU A 76 -1.25 -3.42 9.91
CA GLU A 76 -0.57 -3.64 8.63
C GLU A 76 0.00 -5.07 8.56
N LEU A 77 0.64 -5.55 9.63
CA LEU A 77 1.14 -6.92 9.71
C LEU A 77 0.00 -7.95 9.57
N PHE A 78 -1.14 -7.74 10.24
CA PHE A 78 -2.29 -8.62 10.10
C PHE A 78 -2.82 -8.68 8.66
N CYS A 79 -2.96 -7.52 8.00
CA CYS A 79 -3.36 -7.46 6.59
C CYS A 79 -2.38 -8.19 5.67
N TYR A 80 -1.06 -8.09 5.94
CA TYR A 80 -0.06 -8.83 5.20
C TYR A 80 -0.14 -10.34 5.45
N MET A 81 -0.38 -10.80 6.68
CA MET A 81 -0.58 -12.23 6.97
C MET A 81 -1.77 -12.79 6.21
N VAL A 82 -2.91 -12.07 6.19
CA VAL A 82 -4.09 -12.47 5.41
C VAL A 82 -3.75 -12.57 3.92
N SER A 83 -3.08 -11.56 3.36
CA SER A 83 -2.72 -11.54 1.94
C SER A 83 -1.77 -12.68 1.56
N VAL A 84 -0.75 -12.94 2.38
CA VAL A 84 0.18 -14.06 2.15
C VAL A 84 -0.55 -15.40 2.26
N SER A 85 -1.38 -15.60 3.28
CA SER A 85 -2.19 -16.83 3.45
C SER A 85 -3.14 -17.04 2.27
N TYR A 86 -3.84 -15.99 1.82
CA TYR A 86 -4.71 -16.05 0.65
C TYR A 86 -3.96 -16.47 -0.62
N ASN A 87 -2.77 -15.93 -0.86
CA ASN A 87 -1.97 -16.29 -2.04
C ASN A 87 -1.45 -17.74 -1.97
N ILE A 88 -1.04 -18.20 -0.79
CA ILE A 88 -0.60 -19.59 -0.59
C ILE A 88 -1.77 -20.56 -0.76
N ALA A 89 -2.93 -20.25 -0.18
CA ALA A 89 -4.13 -21.10 -0.25
C ALA A 89 -4.65 -21.29 -1.69
N ASN A 90 -4.48 -20.27 -2.54
CA ASN A 90 -4.84 -20.34 -3.96
C ASN A 90 -3.71 -20.91 -4.85
N GLY A 91 -2.55 -21.29 -4.29
CA GLY A 91 -1.46 -21.91 -5.03
C GLY A 91 -0.69 -20.96 -5.96
N TYR A 92 -0.73 -19.64 -5.70
CA TYR A 92 -0.01 -18.68 -6.53
C TYR A 92 1.51 -18.76 -6.30
N ALA A 93 2.30 -18.44 -7.34
CA ALA A 93 3.75 -18.49 -7.28
C ALA A 93 4.32 -17.38 -6.37
N PHE A 94 5.41 -17.65 -5.65
CA PHE A 94 6.02 -16.67 -4.75
C PHE A 94 6.39 -15.33 -5.42
N SER A 95 6.69 -15.32 -6.71
CA SER A 95 6.96 -14.11 -7.49
C SER A 95 5.79 -13.10 -7.49
N THR A 96 4.56 -13.56 -7.22
CA THR A 96 3.35 -12.72 -7.25
C THR A 96 2.99 -12.07 -5.92
N PHE A 97 3.51 -12.57 -4.78
CA PHE A 97 3.19 -12.05 -3.45
C PHE A 97 4.38 -11.96 -2.48
N GLY A 98 5.58 -12.34 -2.92
CA GLY A 98 6.77 -12.38 -2.08
C GLY A 98 7.17 -11.03 -1.49
N ASP A 99 6.81 -9.92 -2.15
CA ASP A 99 7.01 -8.58 -1.61
C ASP A 99 6.18 -8.33 -0.36
N THR A 100 4.95 -8.86 -0.34
CA THR A 100 4.03 -8.76 0.77
C THR A 100 4.55 -9.57 1.95
N ALA A 101 5.11 -10.76 1.69
CA ALA A 101 5.79 -11.57 2.71
C ALA A 101 7.02 -10.85 3.30
N ILE A 102 7.85 -10.24 2.46
CA ILE A 102 9.00 -9.45 2.92
C ILE A 102 8.55 -8.24 3.74
N CYS A 103 7.49 -7.56 3.31
CA CYS A 103 6.93 -6.44 4.07
C CYS A 103 6.37 -6.88 5.43
N ALA A 104 5.74 -8.06 5.52
CA ALA A 104 5.32 -8.64 6.79
C ALA A 104 6.50 -8.85 7.74
N LEU A 105 7.60 -9.45 7.25
CA LEU A 105 8.81 -9.69 8.04
C LEU A 105 9.44 -8.37 8.54
N GLN A 106 9.50 -7.36 7.68
CA GLN A 106 9.98 -6.03 8.07
C GLN A 106 9.10 -5.39 9.14
N ASN A 107 7.77 -5.56 9.06
CA ASN A 107 6.86 -5.05 10.07
C ASN A 107 7.03 -5.75 11.42
N VAL A 108 7.29 -7.06 11.44
CA VAL A 108 7.65 -7.78 12.67
C VAL A 108 8.89 -7.16 13.32
N ALA A 109 9.94 -6.87 12.52
CA ALA A 109 11.14 -6.23 13.04
C ALA A 109 10.86 -4.84 13.63
N ILE A 110 10.05 -4.01 12.96
CA ILE A 110 9.66 -2.68 13.47
C ILE A 110 8.85 -2.79 14.76
N ILE A 111 7.89 -3.73 14.84
CA ILE A 111 7.13 -3.98 16.08
C ILE A 111 8.07 -4.40 17.21
N GLY A 112 9.06 -5.25 16.93
CA GLY A 112 10.10 -5.64 17.89
C GLY A 112 10.89 -4.44 18.42
N PHE A 113 11.27 -3.49 17.54
CA PHE A 113 11.90 -2.24 17.98
C PHE A 113 10.96 -1.40 18.85
N ILE A 114 9.66 -1.31 18.50
CA ILE A 114 8.67 -0.59 19.30
C ILE A 114 8.50 -1.21 20.68
N PHE A 115 8.52 -2.53 20.82
CA PHE A 115 8.46 -3.21 22.11
C PHE A 115 9.72 -3.01 22.95
N LYS A 116 10.89 -3.06 22.32
CA LYS A 116 12.18 -2.91 23.01
C LYS A 116 12.44 -1.49 23.47
N MET A 117 12.10 -0.50 22.64
CA MET A 117 12.50 0.90 22.83
C MET A 117 11.32 1.82 23.18
N GLY A 118 10.10 1.37 22.96
CA GLY A 118 8.89 2.07 23.36
C GLY A 118 8.48 1.72 24.78
N SER A 119 7.80 2.65 25.45
CA SER A 119 7.26 2.45 26.80
C SER A 119 5.95 1.64 26.77
N VAL A 120 5.96 0.47 26.13
CA VAL A 120 4.79 -0.40 25.98
C VAL A 120 4.73 -1.37 27.17
N PRO A 121 3.61 -1.46 27.92
CA PRO A 121 3.48 -2.39 29.04
C PRO A 121 3.69 -3.86 28.63
N ALA A 122 4.40 -4.64 29.44
CA ALA A 122 4.73 -6.04 29.13
C ALA A 122 3.49 -6.91 28.84
N ALA A 123 2.39 -6.69 29.56
CA ALA A 123 1.13 -7.40 29.33
C ALA A 123 0.57 -7.14 27.91
N LEU A 124 0.69 -5.91 27.41
CA LEU A 124 0.26 -5.55 26.06
C LEU A 124 1.19 -6.14 25.01
N GLN A 125 2.51 -6.15 25.26
CA GLN A 125 3.48 -6.80 24.36
C GLN A 125 3.18 -8.30 24.21
N LEU A 126 2.97 -8.99 25.33
CA LEU A 126 2.64 -10.41 25.35
C LEU A 126 1.30 -10.67 24.66
N GLY A 127 0.23 -9.98 25.07
CA GLY A 127 -1.09 -10.18 24.48
C GLY A 127 -1.13 -9.91 22.97
N LEU A 128 -0.46 -8.86 22.51
CA LEU A 128 -0.37 -8.55 21.09
C LEU A 128 0.48 -9.58 20.32
N SER A 129 1.63 -10.00 20.87
CA SER A 129 2.48 -11.01 20.25
C SER A 129 1.75 -12.36 20.13
N THR A 130 1.12 -12.81 21.22
CA THR A 130 0.35 -14.05 21.25
C THR A 130 -0.82 -13.98 20.27
N SER A 131 -1.59 -12.89 20.24
CA SER A 131 -2.71 -12.76 19.28
C SER A 131 -2.26 -12.77 17.83
N LEU A 132 -1.14 -12.11 17.48
CA LEU A 132 -0.59 -12.14 16.13
C LEU A 132 -0.08 -13.54 15.73
N VAL A 133 0.58 -14.25 16.65
CA VAL A 133 1.04 -15.63 16.42
C VAL A 133 -0.13 -16.59 16.26
N CYS A 134 -1.14 -16.52 17.12
CA CYS A 134 -2.36 -17.32 17.01
C CYS A 134 -3.12 -17.03 15.71
N ALA A 135 -3.24 -15.77 15.33
CA ALA A 135 -3.86 -15.37 14.07
C ALA A 135 -3.08 -15.91 12.87
N GLY A 136 -1.75 -15.79 12.88
CA GLY A 136 -0.88 -16.37 11.86
C GLY A 136 -1.08 -17.89 11.76
N TRP A 137 -0.98 -18.60 12.88
CA TRP A 137 -1.20 -20.05 12.92
C TRP A 137 -2.56 -20.44 12.32
N TRP A 138 -3.63 -19.77 12.71
CA TRP A 138 -4.98 -20.04 12.20
C TRP A 138 -5.10 -19.77 10.68
N LEU A 139 -4.47 -18.70 10.18
CA LEU A 139 -4.45 -18.37 8.75
C LEU A 139 -3.62 -19.36 7.91
N PHE A 140 -2.48 -19.84 8.42
CA PHE A 140 -1.54 -20.68 7.65
C PHE A 140 -1.75 -22.19 7.83
N SER A 141 -2.46 -22.63 8.87
CA SER A 141 -2.75 -24.05 9.12
C SER A 141 -3.83 -24.64 8.21
N GLY A 142 -4.51 -23.82 7.40
CA GLY A 142 -5.68 -24.24 6.62
C GLY A 142 -6.97 -24.35 7.44
N ALA A 143 -6.95 -23.99 8.73
CA ALA A 143 -8.12 -23.97 9.60
C ALA A 143 -9.11 -22.82 9.26
N CYS A 144 -8.66 -21.80 8.53
CA CYS A 144 -9.51 -20.68 8.10
C CYS A 144 -10.41 -21.10 6.92
N PRO A 145 -11.74 -20.98 7.01
CA PRO A 145 -12.64 -21.27 5.90
C PRO A 145 -12.34 -20.38 4.68
N PRO A 146 -12.32 -20.92 3.45
CA PRO A 146 -11.96 -20.15 2.24
C PRO A 146 -12.82 -18.89 2.03
N ALA A 147 -14.12 -18.95 2.34
CA ALA A 147 -15.01 -17.80 2.23
C ALA A 147 -14.64 -16.66 3.19
N LEU A 148 -14.21 -17.02 4.41
CA LEU A 148 -13.76 -16.06 5.41
C LEU A 148 -12.39 -15.48 5.01
N LEU A 149 -11.46 -16.30 4.54
CA LEU A 149 -10.15 -15.83 4.06
C LEU A 149 -10.29 -14.85 2.89
N THR A 150 -11.21 -15.12 1.96
CA THR A 150 -11.55 -14.23 0.85
C THR A 150 -12.12 -12.90 1.33
N SER A 151 -13.03 -12.94 2.31
CA SER A 151 -13.62 -11.75 2.92
C SER A 151 -12.58 -10.92 3.69
N LEU A 152 -11.69 -11.59 4.42
CA LEU A 152 -10.57 -10.96 5.11
C LEU A 152 -9.61 -10.29 4.12
N GLN A 153 -9.32 -10.94 2.99
CA GLN A 153 -8.47 -10.36 1.94
C GLN A 153 -9.10 -9.10 1.36
N ALA A 154 -10.39 -9.15 1.00
CA ALA A 154 -11.11 -7.96 0.53
C ALA A 154 -11.15 -6.83 1.58
N GLY A 155 -11.39 -7.18 2.85
CA GLY A 155 -11.37 -6.24 3.97
C GLY A 155 -10.00 -5.61 4.22
N SER A 156 -8.92 -6.36 4.02
CA SER A 156 -7.54 -5.87 4.15
C SER A 156 -7.24 -4.75 3.16
N VAL A 157 -7.80 -4.81 1.94
CA VAL A 157 -7.68 -3.73 0.95
C VAL A 157 -8.29 -2.44 1.47
N VAL A 158 -9.51 -2.53 2.02
CA VAL A 158 -10.23 -1.37 2.56
C VAL A 158 -9.50 -0.78 3.74
N MET A 159 -9.03 -1.63 4.67
CA MET A 159 -8.27 -1.20 5.84
C MET A 159 -6.99 -0.45 5.45
N MET A 160 -6.21 -0.98 4.50
CA MET A 160 -4.99 -0.31 4.04
C MET A 160 -5.27 1.02 3.32
N ALA A 161 -6.36 1.10 2.55
CA ALA A 161 -6.77 2.33 1.86
C ALA A 161 -7.19 3.43 2.86
N VAL A 162 -8.02 3.07 3.84
CA VAL A 162 -8.57 3.98 4.85
C VAL A 162 -7.52 4.35 5.91
N GLY A 163 -6.59 3.45 6.24
CA GLY A 163 -5.62 3.65 7.30
C GLY A 163 -4.53 4.69 6.99
N GLY A 164 -4.23 4.95 5.71
CA GLY A 164 -3.11 5.84 5.36
C GLY A 164 -3.34 6.75 4.16
N ARG A 165 -3.77 6.19 3.03
CA ARG A 165 -3.79 6.95 1.76
C ARG A 165 -4.99 7.90 1.69
N LEU A 166 -6.18 7.46 2.08
CA LEU A 166 -7.39 8.30 2.04
C LEU A 166 -7.32 9.51 2.99
N PRO A 167 -6.93 9.36 4.27
CA PRO A 167 -6.73 10.52 5.15
C PRO A 167 -5.71 11.51 4.60
N GLN A 168 -4.60 11.01 4.04
CA GLN A 168 -3.57 11.86 3.44
C GLN A 168 -4.12 12.65 2.24
N ILE A 169 -4.87 12.01 1.34
CA ILE A 169 -5.51 12.68 0.19
C ILE A 169 -6.44 13.79 0.66
N LEU A 170 -7.27 13.52 1.67
CA LEU A 170 -8.20 14.50 2.22
C LEU A 170 -7.47 15.67 2.91
N LEU A 171 -6.40 15.38 3.64
CA LEU A 171 -5.56 16.40 4.27
C LEU A 171 -4.89 17.31 3.23
N ASN A 172 -4.36 16.74 2.14
CA ASN A 172 -3.76 17.52 1.05
C ASN A 172 -4.79 18.45 0.40
N VAL A 173 -6.03 17.98 0.19
CA VAL A 173 -7.12 18.83 -0.32
C VAL A 173 -7.45 19.96 0.65
N LYS A 174 -7.56 19.66 1.95
CA LYS A 174 -7.85 20.68 2.97
C LYS A 174 -6.73 21.72 3.11
N ARG A 175 -5.47 21.31 2.96
CA ARG A 175 -4.29 22.18 3.07
C ARG A 175 -4.00 22.96 1.79
N GLY A 176 -4.50 22.49 0.63
CA GLY A 176 -4.17 23.08 -0.67
C GLY A 176 -2.74 22.85 -1.12
N ASN A 177 -1.97 22.01 -0.41
CA ASN A 177 -0.62 21.60 -0.77
C ASN A 177 -0.37 20.14 -0.31
N SER A 178 0.59 19.47 -0.93
CA SER A 178 1.02 18.11 -0.58
C SER A 178 1.95 18.03 0.63
N GLY A 179 2.32 19.15 1.26
CA GLY A 179 3.29 19.21 2.35
C GLY A 179 4.65 18.61 1.99
N GLU A 180 5.21 17.82 2.90
CA GLU A 180 6.51 17.12 2.79
C GLU A 180 6.49 15.86 1.91
N LEU A 181 5.43 15.61 1.13
CA LEU A 181 5.38 14.45 0.24
C LEU A 181 6.44 14.58 -0.87
N SER A 182 7.43 13.70 -0.86
CA SER A 182 8.41 13.59 -1.95
C SER A 182 7.74 13.07 -3.23
N LEU A 183 7.87 13.84 -4.32
CA LEU A 183 7.39 13.45 -5.65
C LEU A 183 8.00 12.11 -6.09
N LEU A 184 9.30 11.92 -5.83
CA LEU A 184 10.01 10.69 -6.17
C LEU A 184 9.41 9.49 -5.44
N THR A 185 9.14 9.61 -4.14
CA THR A 185 8.52 8.53 -3.35
C THR A 185 7.12 8.20 -3.84
N CYS A 186 6.33 9.21 -4.24
CA CYS A 186 4.99 9.00 -4.79
C CYS A 186 5.05 8.30 -6.15
N ALA A 187 5.95 8.73 -7.03
CA ALA A 187 6.16 8.13 -8.34
C ALA A 187 6.64 6.68 -8.25
N LEU A 188 7.59 6.38 -7.36
CA LEU A 188 8.05 5.01 -7.11
C LEU A 188 6.94 4.13 -6.52
N SER A 189 6.12 4.68 -5.62
CA SER A 189 4.96 3.97 -5.07
C SER A 189 3.91 3.66 -6.15
N LEU A 190 3.66 4.61 -7.06
CA LEU A 190 2.77 4.39 -8.19
C LEU A 190 3.34 3.33 -9.15
N ALA A 191 4.62 3.41 -9.49
CA ALA A 191 5.28 2.44 -10.36
C ALA A 191 5.21 1.01 -9.80
N GLY A 192 5.47 0.83 -8.50
CA GLY A 192 5.36 -0.48 -7.85
C GLY A 192 3.93 -1.06 -7.88
N ASN A 193 2.91 -0.22 -7.66
CA ASN A 193 1.52 -0.67 -7.74
C ASN A 193 1.08 -0.98 -9.17
N LEU A 194 1.56 -0.23 -10.16
CA LEU A 194 1.32 -0.53 -11.58
C LEU A 194 2.00 -1.83 -12.00
N ALA A 195 3.23 -2.07 -11.53
CA ALA A 195 3.92 -3.34 -11.70
C ALA A 195 3.07 -4.48 -11.12
N ARG A 196 2.49 -4.32 -9.92
CA ARG A 196 1.58 -5.30 -9.32
C ARG A 196 0.32 -5.54 -10.13
N VAL A 197 -0.30 -4.50 -10.68
CA VAL A 197 -1.45 -4.64 -11.60
C VAL A 197 -1.04 -5.48 -12.81
N PHE A 198 0.08 -5.15 -13.45
CA PHE A 198 0.60 -5.88 -14.61
C PHE A 198 0.88 -7.36 -14.28
N THR A 199 1.64 -7.65 -13.22
CA THR A 199 1.97 -9.03 -12.84
C THR A 199 0.74 -9.83 -12.47
N THR A 200 -0.26 -9.20 -11.84
CA THR A 200 -1.51 -9.87 -11.47
C THR A 200 -2.34 -10.22 -12.71
N MET A 201 -2.48 -9.30 -13.67
CA MET A 201 -3.18 -9.58 -14.93
C MET A 201 -2.47 -10.67 -15.76
N ALA A 202 -1.14 -10.69 -15.74
CA ALA A 202 -0.36 -11.64 -16.51
C ALA A 202 -0.30 -13.04 -15.89
N LEU A 203 -0.17 -13.16 -14.56
CA LEU A 203 0.16 -14.42 -13.88
C LEU A 203 -0.97 -15.00 -13.03
N VAL A 204 -1.80 -14.16 -12.41
CA VAL A 204 -2.75 -14.58 -11.36
C VAL A 204 -4.18 -14.59 -11.87
N LYS A 205 -4.59 -13.50 -12.54
CA LYS A 205 -5.96 -13.26 -13.05
C LYS A 205 -7.07 -13.34 -11.99
N ASP A 206 -6.69 -13.12 -10.73
CA ASP A 206 -7.62 -13.08 -9.61
C ASP A 206 -8.19 -11.65 -9.45
N PRO A 207 -9.52 -11.47 -9.49
CA PRO A 207 -10.15 -10.16 -9.41
C PRO A 207 -9.94 -9.46 -8.06
N ILE A 208 -9.75 -10.21 -6.96
CA ILE A 208 -9.55 -9.64 -5.63
C ILE A 208 -8.13 -9.09 -5.51
N ILE A 209 -7.13 -9.87 -5.95
CA ILE A 209 -5.74 -9.40 -5.95
C ILE A 209 -5.59 -8.23 -6.94
N LEU A 210 -6.22 -8.32 -8.12
CA LEU A 210 -6.21 -7.24 -9.10
C LEU A 210 -6.87 -5.99 -8.55
N GLY A 211 -8.04 -6.13 -7.92
CA GLY A 211 -8.77 -5.04 -7.27
C GLY A 211 -7.94 -4.37 -6.17
N SER A 212 -7.18 -5.14 -5.40
CA SER A 212 -6.28 -4.60 -4.37
C SER A 212 -5.16 -3.76 -4.97
N ALA A 213 -4.44 -4.30 -5.98
CA ALA A 213 -3.36 -3.61 -6.66
C ALA A 213 -3.86 -2.36 -7.40
N ALA A 214 -5.01 -2.46 -8.07
CA ALA A 214 -5.64 -1.36 -8.77
C ALA A 214 -6.07 -0.24 -7.81
N THR A 215 -6.69 -0.58 -6.68
CA THR A 215 -7.07 0.39 -5.64
C THR A 215 -5.84 1.15 -5.14
N GLN A 216 -4.75 0.44 -4.84
CA GLN A 216 -3.51 1.08 -4.41
C GLN A 216 -2.88 1.94 -5.51
N ALA A 217 -2.90 1.50 -6.76
CA ALA A 217 -2.42 2.27 -7.91
C ALA A 217 -3.20 3.59 -8.07
N VAL A 218 -4.54 3.53 -7.97
CA VAL A 218 -5.40 4.73 -8.05
C VAL A 218 -5.10 5.72 -6.93
N LEU A 219 -5.04 5.25 -5.67
CA LEU A 219 -4.78 6.12 -4.53
C LEU A 219 -3.40 6.77 -4.59
N ASN A 220 -2.36 6.01 -4.98
CA ASN A 220 -1.01 6.56 -5.16
C ASN A 220 -0.92 7.48 -6.39
N GLY A 221 -1.73 7.23 -7.42
CA GLY A 221 -1.88 8.12 -8.57
C GLY A 221 -2.46 9.48 -8.18
N ILE A 222 -3.51 9.49 -7.36
CA ILE A 222 -4.10 10.74 -6.81
C ILE A 222 -3.07 11.51 -5.99
N LEU A 223 -2.34 10.84 -5.09
CA LEU A 223 -1.31 11.48 -4.29
C LEU A 223 -0.19 12.07 -5.16
N THR A 224 0.28 11.31 -6.16
CA THR A 224 1.30 11.78 -7.11
C THR A 224 0.83 13.02 -7.85
N TYR A 225 -0.42 13.02 -8.34
CA TYR A 225 -1.02 14.17 -9.00
C TYR A 225 -1.06 15.40 -8.09
N GLN A 226 -1.53 15.24 -6.84
CA GLN A 226 -1.57 16.34 -5.86
C GLN A 226 -0.17 16.93 -5.59
N THR A 227 0.86 16.09 -5.53
CA THR A 227 2.24 16.54 -5.34
C THR A 227 2.77 17.30 -6.56
N ILE A 228 2.47 16.84 -7.78
CA ILE A 228 2.84 17.55 -9.02
C ILE A 228 2.14 18.91 -9.09
N ASP A 229 0.83 18.97 -8.83
CA ASP A 229 0.06 20.22 -8.87
C ASP A 229 0.59 21.23 -7.85
N THR A 230 0.90 20.77 -6.63
CA THR A 230 1.50 21.61 -5.58
C THR A 230 2.85 22.17 -6.03
N ALA A 231 3.73 21.32 -6.57
CA ALA A 231 5.05 21.74 -7.04
C ALA A 231 4.97 22.75 -8.20
N ARG A 232 4.01 22.58 -9.13
CA ARG A 232 3.75 23.53 -10.22
C ARG A 232 3.32 24.89 -9.69
N ARG A 233 2.36 24.91 -8.75
CA ARG A 233 1.88 26.17 -8.12
C ARG A 233 3.00 26.88 -7.35
N ALA A 234 3.84 26.14 -6.63
CA ALA A 234 4.98 26.70 -5.91
C ALA A 234 5.99 27.37 -6.87
N ARG A 235 6.33 26.69 -7.98
CA ARG A 235 7.22 27.25 -9.02
C ARG A 235 6.63 28.48 -9.69
N ALA A 236 5.35 28.47 -10.04
CA ALA A 236 4.67 29.62 -10.64
C ALA A 236 4.68 30.84 -9.70
N LYS A 237 4.44 30.63 -8.40
CA LYS A 237 4.50 31.69 -7.39
C LYS A 237 5.93 32.25 -7.23
N ALA A 238 6.94 31.39 -7.26
CA ALA A 238 8.35 31.81 -7.21
C ALA A 238 8.76 32.61 -8.45
N ALA A 239 8.34 32.19 -9.65
CA ALA A 239 8.60 32.91 -10.89
C ALA A 239 7.92 34.28 -10.93
N ALA A 240 6.69 34.40 -10.40
CA ALA A 240 5.98 35.68 -10.29
C ALA A 240 6.57 36.62 -9.24
N ALA A 241 7.32 36.10 -8.27
CA ALA A 241 7.99 36.88 -7.22
C ALA A 241 9.45 37.22 -7.55
N ALA A 242 10.00 36.70 -8.66
CA ALA A 242 11.35 37.04 -9.09
C ALA A 242 11.37 38.52 -9.55
N PRO A 243 12.28 39.35 -9.01
CA PRO A 243 12.39 40.74 -9.47
C PRO A 243 12.68 40.75 -10.97
N GLN A 244 11.95 41.59 -11.71
CA GLN A 244 12.25 41.83 -13.11
C GLN A 244 13.66 42.45 -13.15
N ALA A 245 14.63 41.69 -13.66
CA ALA A 245 15.97 42.22 -13.92
C ALA A 245 15.82 43.34 -14.95
N VAL A 246 16.03 44.57 -14.50
CA VAL A 246 16.12 45.81 -15.30
C VAL A 246 17.40 45.78 -16.13
#